data_AF-A0A800F0W8-F1
#
_entry.id   AF-A0A800F0W8-F1
#
_cell.length_a   1.000
_cell.length_b   1.000
_cell.length_c   1.000
_cell.angle_alpha   90.00
_cell.angle_beta   90.00
_cell.angle_gamma   90.00
#
_symmetry.space_group_name_H-M   'P 1'
#
loop_
_entity.id
_entity.type
_entity.pdbx_description
1 polymer ?
#
loop_
_entity_poly.entity_id
_entity_poly.type
_entity_poly.pdbx_seq_one_letter_code
_entity_poly.pdbx_strand_id
1 'polypeptide(L)'
;MRLTKLTVFFLFVILFIQSCGVRRYIGEGQYLLRNVKVKESNSDLKGALEPYIRQEPNSRFAGLFPFKLWFYALADRGNENKIKWWMKNKLGEAITILDTNKVNESRSLMTKLLRNKGYFNALVNPDIKYGKRKVKLSFKINKNKPYYLNEVHYKTDFPYINDNIKEITKESLLIKGEIYDIDIFE
;
A
#
# COMPACT_ATOMS: atom_id res chain seq x y z
N MET A 1 33.30 40.49 14.09
CA MET A 1 33.35 40.53 12.59
C MET A 1 33.52 39.16 11.91
N ARG A 2 34.12 38.13 12.54
CA ARG A 2 34.22 36.77 11.96
C ARG A 2 32.93 35.94 12.08
N LEU A 3 32.21 36.01 13.21
CA LEU A 3 30.92 35.31 13.37
C LEU A 3 29.82 35.84 12.42
N THR A 4 29.76 37.15 12.19
CA THR A 4 28.77 37.77 11.28
C THR A 4 28.99 37.39 9.82
N LYS A 5 30.24 37.11 9.42
CA LYS A 5 30.55 36.61 8.07
C LYS A 5 30.18 35.12 7.92
N LEU A 6 30.34 34.32 8.97
CA LEU A 6 29.98 32.90 8.99
C LEU A 6 28.45 32.70 8.95
N THR A 7 27.71 33.51 9.70
CA THR A 7 26.24 33.47 9.69
C THR A 7 25.67 33.92 8.35
N VAL A 8 26.23 34.97 7.74
CA VAL A 8 25.85 35.42 6.39
C VAL A 8 26.18 34.35 5.33
N PHE A 9 27.31 33.65 5.44
CA PHE A 9 27.66 32.54 4.55
C PHE A 9 26.66 31.38 4.67
N PHE A 10 26.30 30.98 5.89
CA PHE A 10 25.30 29.93 6.11
C PHE A 10 23.91 30.33 5.60
N LEU A 11 23.53 31.61 5.77
CA LEU A 11 22.29 32.18 5.25
C LEU A 11 22.28 32.19 3.70
N PHE A 12 23.43 32.46 3.08
CA PHE A 12 23.60 32.43 1.62
C PHE A 12 23.55 31.00 1.07
N VAL A 13 24.14 30.02 1.75
CA VAL A 13 24.05 28.59 1.38
C VAL A 13 22.61 28.10 1.48
N ILE A 14 21.84 28.52 2.49
CA ILE A 14 20.41 28.18 2.63
C ILE A 14 19.57 28.76 1.48
N LEU A 15 19.93 29.94 0.95
CA LEU A 15 19.27 30.57 -0.20
C LEU A 15 19.46 29.80 -1.52
N PHE A 16 20.58 29.08 -1.72
CA PHE A 16 20.85 28.29 -2.93
C PHE A 16 20.16 26.91 -2.98
N ILE A 17 19.62 26.41 -1.87
CA ILE A 17 18.93 25.10 -1.81
C ILE A 17 17.49 25.19 -2.38
N GLN A 18 17.03 26.39 -2.76
CA GLN A 18 15.68 26.64 -3.29
C GLN A 18 15.49 26.23 -4.77
N SER A 19 16.24 25.26 -5.29
CA SER A 19 16.07 24.78 -6.66
C SER A 19 15.36 23.43 -6.71
N CYS A 20 14.12 23.49 -7.20
CA CYS A 20 13.16 22.41 -7.36
C CYS A 20 13.59 21.34 -8.37
N GLY A 21 14.54 20.49 -8.02
CA GLY A 21 15.01 19.41 -8.89
C GLY A 21 13.99 18.30 -9.17
N VAL A 22 13.05 18.04 -8.25
CA VAL A 22 12.13 16.88 -8.37
C VAL A 22 10.94 17.16 -9.30
N ARG A 23 10.50 18.43 -9.42
CA ARG A 23 9.30 18.78 -10.20
C ARG A 23 9.46 18.53 -11.70
N ARG A 24 10.69 18.56 -12.24
CA ARG A 24 10.96 18.32 -13.67
C ARG A 24 10.64 16.89 -14.12
N TYR A 25 10.57 15.95 -13.18
CA TYR A 25 10.36 14.52 -13.44
C TYR A 25 8.90 14.09 -13.50
N ILE A 26 7.99 15.02 -13.23
CA ILE A 26 6.55 14.78 -13.32
C ILE A 26 6.14 15.33 -14.67
N GLY A 27 5.59 14.48 -15.55
CA GLY A 27 5.02 14.91 -16.82
C GLY A 27 3.79 15.81 -16.64
N GLU A 28 3.28 16.34 -17.74
CA GLU A 28 1.95 16.97 -17.74
C GLU A 28 0.88 15.91 -17.47
N GLY A 29 -0.14 16.28 -16.68
CA GLY A 29 -1.19 15.33 -16.26
C GLY A 29 -0.77 14.26 -15.24
N GLN A 30 0.52 14.17 -14.88
CA GLN A 30 1.02 13.19 -13.91
C GLN A 30 1.06 13.73 -12.48
N TYR A 31 0.92 12.82 -11.51
CA TYR A 31 0.93 13.15 -10.09
C TYR A 31 1.88 12.25 -9.31
N LEU A 32 2.78 12.86 -8.54
CA LEU A 32 3.65 12.14 -7.61
C LEU A 32 2.82 11.54 -6.46
N LEU A 33 2.86 10.23 -6.31
CA LEU A 33 2.27 9.54 -5.17
C LEU A 33 3.04 9.86 -3.90
N ARG A 34 2.40 10.60 -2.99
CA ARG A 34 3.06 11.10 -1.77
C ARG A 34 2.75 10.27 -0.54
N ASN A 35 1.59 9.64 -0.51
CA ASN A 35 1.13 8.89 0.65
C ASN A 35 0.06 7.89 0.22
N VAL A 36 0.08 6.70 0.83
CA VAL A 36 -0.95 5.67 0.70
C VAL A 36 -1.31 5.22 2.10
N LYS A 37 -2.60 5.15 2.41
CA LYS A 37 -3.09 4.69 3.73
C LYS A 37 -4.33 3.83 3.58
N VAL A 38 -4.47 2.83 4.45
CA VAL A 38 -5.74 2.15 4.70
C VAL A 38 -6.47 2.88 5.83
N LYS A 39 -7.75 3.18 5.62
CA LYS A 39 -8.65 3.79 6.60
C LYS A 39 -9.83 2.85 6.84
N GLU A 40 -9.82 2.21 7.98
CA GLU A 40 -10.87 1.30 8.47
C GLU A 40 -11.37 1.81 9.81
N SER A 41 -12.67 1.68 10.08
CA SER A 41 -13.29 2.21 11.32
C SER A 41 -12.75 1.54 12.59
N ASN A 42 -12.70 0.21 12.63
CA ASN A 42 -12.28 -0.56 13.81
C ASN A 42 -10.82 -1.03 13.74
N SER A 43 -10.14 -0.82 12.61
CA SER A 43 -8.70 -1.07 12.36
C SER A 43 -8.18 -2.49 12.62
N ASP A 44 -9.05 -3.45 12.91
CA ASP A 44 -8.71 -4.84 13.25
C ASP A 44 -8.15 -5.63 12.07
N LEU A 45 -8.52 -5.28 10.83
CA LEU A 45 -7.97 -5.89 9.62
C LEU A 45 -6.98 -4.99 8.88
N LYS A 46 -6.67 -3.80 9.43
CA LYS A 46 -5.78 -2.84 8.78
C LYS A 46 -4.42 -3.44 8.44
N GLY A 47 -3.80 -4.15 9.38
CA GLY A 47 -2.51 -4.82 9.17
C GLY A 47 -2.59 -5.96 8.14
N ALA A 48 -3.71 -6.65 8.06
CA ALA A 48 -3.94 -7.69 7.04
C ALA A 48 -4.18 -7.10 5.64
N LEU A 49 -4.69 -5.87 5.55
CA LEU A 49 -5.00 -5.19 4.28
C LEU A 49 -3.80 -4.47 3.66
N GLU A 50 -2.89 -3.92 4.48
CA GLU A 50 -1.71 -3.17 4.01
C GLU A 50 -0.83 -3.95 3.00
N PRO A 51 -0.56 -5.26 3.16
CA PRO A 51 0.20 -6.05 2.19
C PRO A 51 -0.40 -6.10 0.77
N TYR A 52 -1.69 -5.80 0.62
CA TYR A 52 -2.37 -5.79 -0.68
C TYR A 52 -2.26 -4.43 -1.41
N ILE A 53 -1.52 -3.48 -0.86
CA ILE A 53 -1.15 -2.24 -1.54
C ILE A 53 -0.10 -2.56 -2.61
N ARG A 54 -0.42 -2.29 -3.88
CA ARG A 54 0.42 -2.57 -5.05
C ARG A 54 1.34 -1.43 -5.44
N GLN A 55 1.11 -0.26 -4.85
CA GLN A 55 1.89 0.92 -5.13
C GLN A 55 2.18 1.68 -3.84
N GLU A 56 3.46 1.88 -3.56
CA GLU A 56 3.94 2.64 -2.42
C GLU A 56 4.58 3.96 -2.85
N PRO A 57 4.45 5.03 -2.04
CA PRO A 57 5.15 6.27 -2.31
C PRO A 57 6.66 6.06 -2.17
N ASN A 58 7.45 6.95 -2.79
CA ASN A 58 8.90 6.88 -2.63
C ASN A 58 9.35 6.94 -1.18
N SER A 59 10.40 6.17 -0.87
CA SER A 59 10.95 6.10 0.47
C SER A 59 11.45 7.46 0.97
N ARG A 60 11.25 7.71 2.26
CA ARG A 60 11.69 8.92 2.96
C ARG A 60 12.39 8.54 4.24
N PHE A 61 13.60 9.03 4.42
CA PHE A 61 14.32 8.87 5.68
C PHE A 61 13.60 9.63 6.79
N ALA A 62 13.27 8.91 7.87
CA ALA A 62 12.46 9.39 8.99
C ALA A 62 11.13 10.07 8.56
N GLY A 63 10.58 9.74 7.39
CA GLY A 63 9.37 10.38 6.84
C GLY A 63 9.55 11.81 6.32
N LEU A 64 10.73 12.42 6.54
CA LEU A 64 10.99 13.84 6.26
C LEU A 64 11.76 14.02 4.95
N PHE A 65 12.87 13.32 4.79
CA PHE A 65 13.86 13.62 3.75
C PHE A 65 13.87 12.55 2.63
N PRO A 66 13.62 12.93 1.35
CA PRO A 66 13.58 12.00 0.23
C PRO A 66 14.99 11.77 -0.38
N PHE A 67 15.94 11.26 0.40
CA PHE A 67 17.34 11.11 -0.04
C PHE A 67 17.48 10.31 -1.34
N LYS A 68 16.74 9.20 -1.49
CA LYS A 68 16.82 8.38 -2.70
C LYS A 68 16.35 9.12 -3.95
N LEU A 69 15.29 9.91 -3.83
CA LEU A 69 14.82 10.75 -4.93
C LEU A 69 15.83 11.85 -5.28
N TRP A 70 16.57 12.37 -4.29
CA TRP A 70 17.65 13.33 -4.51
C TRP A 70 18.84 12.71 -5.25
N PHE A 71 19.29 11.53 -4.85
CA PHE A 71 20.35 10.78 -5.55
C PHE A 71 19.94 10.44 -6.99
N TYR A 72 18.69 10.02 -7.20
CA TYR A 72 18.15 9.80 -8.54
C TYR A 72 18.20 11.08 -9.39
N ALA A 73 17.69 12.19 -8.86
CA ALA A 73 17.65 13.47 -9.56
C ALA A 73 19.05 14.06 -9.84
N LEU A 74 20.04 13.77 -8.99
CA LEU A 74 21.43 14.17 -9.17
C LEU A 74 22.13 13.32 -10.24
N ALA A 75 21.93 12.00 -10.21
CA ALA A 75 22.57 11.07 -11.13
C ALA A 75 22.11 11.28 -12.57
N ASP A 76 20.85 11.65 -12.74
CA ASP A 76 20.19 11.85 -14.02
C ASP A 76 20.54 13.19 -14.71
N ARG A 77 21.46 14.00 -14.15
CA ARG A 77 21.95 15.24 -14.78
C ARG A 77 23.14 14.97 -15.70
N GLY A 78 23.08 15.42 -16.95
CA GLY A 78 24.20 15.33 -17.90
C GLY A 78 24.54 13.90 -18.32
N ASN A 79 25.73 13.67 -18.84
CA ASN A 79 26.10 12.36 -19.41
C ASN A 79 26.24 11.26 -18.35
N GLU A 80 25.78 10.06 -18.69
CA GLU A 80 25.87 8.85 -17.87
C GLU A 80 27.34 8.45 -17.67
N ASN A 81 27.69 8.03 -16.46
CA ASN A 81 28.99 7.42 -16.16
C ASN A 81 28.81 6.36 -15.07
N LYS A 82 29.85 5.54 -14.80
CA LYS A 82 29.77 4.42 -13.85
C LYS A 82 29.33 4.86 -12.44
N ILE A 83 29.76 6.04 -11.99
CA ILE A 83 29.42 6.59 -10.66
C ILE A 83 27.94 6.99 -10.62
N LYS A 84 27.44 7.68 -11.66
CA LYS A 84 26.02 8.07 -11.77
C LYS A 84 25.12 6.86 -11.91
N TRP A 85 25.50 5.89 -12.73
CA TRP A 85 24.75 4.64 -12.85
C TRP A 85 24.63 3.95 -11.49
N TRP A 86 25.74 3.83 -10.75
CA TRP A 86 25.73 3.25 -9.41
C TRP A 86 24.83 4.07 -8.46
N MET A 87 24.95 5.39 -8.45
CA MET A 87 24.14 6.28 -7.62
C MET A 87 22.64 6.18 -7.96
N LYS A 88 22.28 6.14 -9.24
CA LYS A 88 20.89 6.04 -9.73
C LYS A 88 20.24 4.72 -9.34
N ASN A 89 20.98 3.61 -9.44
CA ASN A 89 20.45 2.25 -9.27
C ASN A 89 20.63 1.67 -7.85
N LYS A 90 21.61 2.15 -7.07
CA LYS A 90 21.89 1.64 -5.72
C LYS A 90 21.42 2.57 -4.61
N LEU A 91 21.54 3.89 -4.80
CA LEU A 91 21.13 4.90 -3.81
C LEU A 91 19.83 5.60 -4.20
N GLY A 92 19.53 5.63 -5.50
CA GLY A 92 18.39 6.32 -6.08
C GLY A 92 17.09 5.53 -6.05
N GLU A 93 15.98 6.25 -6.17
CA GLU A 93 14.65 5.67 -6.42
C GLU A 93 13.93 6.59 -7.41
N ALA A 94 13.43 5.99 -8.50
CA ALA A 94 12.68 6.73 -9.51
C ALA A 94 11.36 7.25 -8.93
N ILE A 95 10.87 8.39 -9.45
CA ILE A 95 9.64 8.99 -8.94
C ILE A 95 8.43 8.05 -9.10
N THR A 96 7.69 7.82 -8.02
CA THR A 96 6.45 7.03 -8.10
C THR A 96 5.31 7.93 -8.57
N ILE A 97 4.92 7.80 -9.84
CA ILE A 97 3.72 8.43 -10.40
C ILE A 97 2.50 7.58 -10.08
N LEU A 98 1.38 8.21 -9.71
CA LEU A 98 0.11 7.54 -9.49
C LEU A 98 -0.26 6.64 -10.67
N ASP A 99 -0.50 5.37 -10.38
CA ASP A 99 -0.95 4.38 -11.36
C ASP A 99 -2.34 3.89 -10.96
N THR A 100 -3.36 4.31 -11.70
CA THR A 100 -4.76 3.97 -11.42
C THR A 100 -5.05 2.48 -11.58
N ASN A 101 -4.29 1.75 -12.41
CA ASN A 101 -4.44 0.31 -12.56
C ASN A 101 -4.00 -0.40 -11.27
N LYS A 102 -2.87 0.02 -10.69
CA LYS A 102 -2.42 -0.52 -9.38
C LYS A 102 -3.36 -0.16 -8.24
N VAL A 103 -3.97 1.03 -8.27
CA VAL A 103 -5.02 1.39 -7.30
C VAL A 103 -6.21 0.43 -7.40
N ASN A 104 -6.66 0.12 -8.61
CA ASN A 104 -7.77 -0.81 -8.85
C ASN A 104 -7.41 -2.25 -8.49
N GLU A 105 -6.17 -2.68 -8.75
CA GLU A 105 -5.68 -4.00 -8.35
C GLU A 105 -5.68 -4.12 -6.82
N SER A 106 -5.13 -3.13 -6.10
CA SER A 106 -5.19 -3.09 -4.64
C SER A 106 -6.61 -3.14 -4.11
N ARG A 107 -7.53 -2.37 -4.70
CA ARG A 107 -8.95 -2.41 -4.34
C ARG A 107 -9.52 -3.82 -4.50
N SER A 108 -9.24 -4.48 -5.63
CA SER A 108 -9.73 -5.83 -5.91
C SER A 108 -9.18 -6.85 -4.92
N LEU A 109 -7.89 -6.79 -4.63
CA LEU A 109 -7.24 -7.70 -3.69
C LEU A 109 -7.73 -7.52 -2.25
N MET A 110 -7.85 -6.28 -1.78
CA MET A 110 -8.44 -5.98 -0.47
C MET A 110 -9.89 -6.45 -0.39
N THR A 111 -10.67 -6.26 -1.46
CA THR A 111 -12.06 -6.76 -1.53
C THR A 111 -12.09 -8.29 -1.46
N LYS A 112 -11.18 -8.98 -2.16
CA LYS A 112 -11.04 -10.43 -2.11
C LYS A 112 -10.71 -10.92 -0.70
N LEU A 113 -9.73 -10.31 -0.03
CA LEU A 113 -9.39 -10.64 1.36
C LEU A 113 -10.62 -10.48 2.28
N LEU A 114 -11.34 -9.36 2.18
CA LEU A 114 -12.50 -9.11 3.04
C LEU A 114 -13.61 -10.15 2.83
N ARG A 115 -13.85 -10.55 1.57
CA ARG A 115 -14.78 -11.65 1.25
C ARG A 115 -14.32 -12.97 1.84
N ASN A 116 -13.02 -13.27 1.72
CA ASN A 116 -12.40 -14.46 2.32
C ASN A 116 -12.52 -14.45 3.86
N LYS A 117 -12.59 -13.28 4.50
CA LYS A 117 -12.82 -13.11 5.94
C LYS A 117 -14.29 -12.90 6.34
N GLY A 118 -15.23 -13.27 5.46
CA GLY A 118 -16.67 -13.27 5.78
C GLY A 118 -17.40 -11.96 5.59
N TYR A 119 -16.72 -10.91 5.12
CA TYR A 119 -17.31 -9.60 4.86
C TYR A 119 -17.72 -9.48 3.38
N PHE A 120 -18.68 -10.28 2.95
CA PHE A 120 -19.08 -10.37 1.54
C PHE A 120 -19.60 -9.06 0.93
N ASN A 121 -20.20 -8.21 1.77
CA ASN A 121 -20.74 -6.91 1.39
C ASN A 121 -19.75 -5.77 1.68
N ALA A 122 -18.48 -6.06 1.95
CA ALA A 122 -17.49 -5.03 2.21
C ALA A 122 -17.29 -4.11 0.99
N LEU A 123 -17.06 -2.83 1.27
CA LEU A 123 -16.76 -1.80 0.29
C LEU A 123 -15.34 -1.28 0.51
N VAL A 124 -14.54 -1.32 -0.55
CA VAL A 124 -13.19 -0.73 -0.61
C VAL A 124 -13.22 0.43 -1.58
N ASN A 125 -13.20 1.66 -1.06
CA ASN A 125 -13.32 2.88 -1.85
C ASN A 125 -12.00 3.65 -1.86
N PRO A 126 -11.27 3.68 -2.99
CA PRO A 126 -10.11 4.56 -3.16
C PRO A 126 -10.54 6.04 -3.11
N ASP A 127 -9.96 6.81 -2.20
CA ASP A 127 -10.09 8.26 -2.08
C ASP A 127 -8.76 8.91 -2.50
N ILE A 128 -8.79 9.60 -3.63
CA ILE A 128 -7.60 10.19 -4.26
C ILE A 128 -7.68 11.72 -4.08
N LYS A 129 -6.80 12.26 -3.25
CA LYS A 129 -6.73 13.70 -2.98
C LYS A 129 -5.61 14.35 -3.78
N TYR A 130 -5.99 15.06 -4.84
CA TYR A 130 -5.08 15.80 -5.70
C TYR A 130 -4.64 17.12 -5.05
N GLY A 131 -3.35 17.41 -5.14
CA GLY A 131 -2.78 18.74 -4.99
C GLY A 131 -2.05 19.13 -6.28
N LYS A 132 -1.30 20.23 -6.28
CA LYS A 132 -0.69 20.80 -7.50
C LYS A 132 0.00 19.78 -8.43
N ARG A 133 0.94 18.98 -7.91
CA ARG A 133 1.65 17.92 -8.68
C ARG A 133 1.86 16.66 -7.85
N LYS A 134 1.03 16.47 -6.82
CA LYS A 134 1.19 15.43 -5.82
C LYS A 134 -0.18 14.90 -5.46
N VAL A 135 -0.24 13.63 -5.08
CA VAL A 135 -1.48 12.99 -4.69
C VAL A 135 -1.32 12.21 -3.39
N LYS A 136 -2.38 12.17 -2.59
CA LYS A 136 -2.50 11.28 -1.44
C LYS A 136 -3.62 10.30 -1.71
N LEU A 137 -3.32 9.01 -1.65
CA LEU A 137 -4.29 7.93 -1.80
C LEU A 137 -4.71 7.42 -0.42
N SER A 138 -5.99 7.15 -0.24
CA SER A 138 -6.50 6.46 0.94
C SER A 138 -7.54 5.42 0.54
N PHE A 139 -7.36 4.16 0.93
CA PHE A 139 -8.40 3.13 0.77
C PHE A 139 -9.34 3.21 1.97
N LYS A 140 -10.57 3.68 1.75
CA LYS A 140 -11.63 3.71 2.78
C LYS A 140 -12.34 2.37 2.78
N ILE A 141 -12.27 1.67 3.90
CA ILE A 141 -12.83 0.34 4.08
C ILE A 141 -14.09 0.44 4.92
N ASN A 142 -15.21 -0.03 4.37
CA ASN A 142 -16.40 -0.32 5.15
C ASN A 142 -16.68 -1.82 5.06
N LYS A 143 -16.49 -2.54 6.16
CA LYS A 143 -16.69 -4.00 6.21
C LYS A 143 -18.15 -4.43 6.12
N ASN A 144 -19.07 -3.57 6.53
CA ASN A 144 -20.46 -3.94 6.80
C ASN A 144 -20.55 -5.15 7.76
N LYS A 145 -21.74 -5.77 7.88
CA LYS A 145 -21.94 -6.93 8.76
C LYS A 145 -21.25 -8.17 8.18
N PRO A 146 -20.54 -8.96 9.00
CA PRO A 146 -19.99 -10.24 8.56
C PRO A 146 -21.11 -11.25 8.33
N TYR A 147 -20.79 -12.27 7.54
CA TYR A 147 -21.61 -13.46 7.36
C TYR A 147 -21.10 -14.55 8.29
N TYR A 148 -22.04 -15.35 8.79
CA TYR A 148 -21.77 -16.40 9.76
C TYR A 148 -22.07 -17.76 9.14
N LEU A 149 -21.30 -18.77 9.53
CA LEU A 149 -21.55 -20.15 9.17
C LEU A 149 -22.88 -20.60 9.79
N ASN A 150 -23.86 -20.95 8.96
CA ASN A 150 -25.17 -21.40 9.44
C ASN A 150 -25.18 -22.91 9.67
N GLU A 151 -25.04 -23.70 8.60
CA GLU A 151 -25.10 -25.16 8.65
C GLU A 151 -24.12 -25.77 7.65
N VAL A 152 -23.49 -26.87 8.04
CA VAL A 152 -22.57 -27.64 7.20
C VAL A 152 -23.20 -28.99 6.94
N HIS A 153 -23.51 -29.28 5.68
CA HIS A 153 -24.06 -30.55 5.26
C HIS A 153 -23.03 -31.34 4.48
N TYR A 154 -22.59 -32.46 5.04
CA TYR A 154 -21.73 -33.41 4.35
C TYR A 154 -22.60 -34.34 3.51
N LYS A 155 -22.32 -34.42 2.21
CA LYS A 155 -23.01 -35.30 1.27
C LYS A 155 -21.99 -36.24 0.62
N THR A 156 -22.38 -37.49 0.46
CA THR A 156 -21.60 -38.53 -0.21
C THR A 156 -22.53 -39.40 -1.04
N ASP A 157 -22.04 -39.87 -2.18
CA ASP A 157 -22.73 -40.85 -3.02
C ASP A 157 -22.54 -42.29 -2.51
N PHE A 158 -21.74 -42.46 -1.45
CA PHE A 158 -21.40 -43.73 -0.83
C PHE A 158 -22.02 -43.82 0.58
N PRO A 159 -23.22 -44.38 0.73
CA PRO A 159 -23.90 -44.42 2.03
C PRO A 159 -23.13 -45.14 3.12
N TYR A 160 -22.28 -46.12 2.75
CA TYR A 160 -21.50 -46.94 3.68
C TYR A 160 -20.40 -46.18 4.43
N ILE A 161 -20.03 -44.97 4.00
CA ILE A 161 -19.05 -44.11 4.72
C ILE A 161 -19.70 -42.98 5.53
N ASN A 162 -21.04 -42.91 5.58
CA ASN A 162 -21.72 -41.82 6.29
C ASN A 162 -21.34 -41.72 7.77
N ASP A 163 -21.18 -42.85 8.45
CA ASP A 163 -20.83 -42.86 9.87
C ASP A 163 -19.37 -42.44 10.09
N ASN A 164 -18.45 -42.87 9.22
CA ASN A 164 -17.06 -42.40 9.22
C ASN A 164 -16.98 -40.87 9.03
N ILE A 165 -17.79 -40.32 8.11
CA ILE A 165 -17.88 -38.87 7.89
C ILE A 165 -18.39 -38.16 9.15
N LYS A 166 -19.47 -38.65 9.77
CA LYS A 166 -19.99 -38.06 11.02
C LYS A 166 -18.95 -38.10 12.15
N GLU A 167 -18.14 -39.15 12.23
CA GLU A 167 -17.13 -39.28 13.26
C GLU A 167 -15.97 -38.31 13.06
N ILE A 168 -15.41 -38.24 11.85
CA ILE A 168 -14.30 -37.33 11.52
C ILE A 168 -14.73 -35.86 11.66
N THR A 169 -15.98 -35.54 11.34
CA THR A 169 -16.50 -34.17 11.37
C THR A 169 -16.77 -33.63 12.78
N LYS A 170 -16.73 -34.47 13.83
CA LYS A 170 -16.81 -34.00 15.23
C LYS A 170 -15.66 -33.08 15.61
N GLU A 171 -14.50 -33.26 14.99
CA GLU A 171 -13.29 -32.45 15.22
C GLU A 171 -13.16 -31.32 14.17
N SER A 172 -14.21 -31.03 13.41
CA SER A 172 -14.16 -30.01 12.37
C SER A 172 -13.93 -28.62 12.96
N LEU A 173 -13.06 -27.84 12.31
CA LEU A 173 -12.87 -26.41 12.57
C LEU A 173 -14.08 -25.56 12.11
N LEU A 174 -15.03 -26.16 11.38
CA LEU A 174 -16.24 -25.50 10.92
C LEU A 174 -17.29 -25.46 12.03
N ILE A 175 -17.30 -24.36 12.78
CA ILE A 175 -18.19 -24.16 13.91
C ILE A 175 -19.38 -23.27 13.51
N LYS A 176 -20.60 -23.76 13.76
CA LYS A 176 -21.83 -22.99 13.52
C LYS A 176 -21.84 -21.70 14.35
N GLY A 177 -22.20 -20.59 13.73
CA GLY A 177 -22.28 -19.27 14.35
C GLY A 177 -20.98 -18.49 14.34
N GLU A 178 -19.86 -19.07 13.91
CA GLU A 178 -18.61 -18.33 13.68
C GLU A 178 -18.66 -17.54 12.37
N ILE A 179 -17.84 -16.49 12.29
CA ILE A 179 -17.70 -15.70 11.06
C ILE A 179 -17.12 -16.60 9.99
N TYR A 180 -17.66 -16.51 8.77
CA TYR A 180 -17.07 -17.18 7.63
C TYR A 180 -15.60 -16.75 7.46
N ASP A 181 -14.70 -17.72 7.41
CA ASP A 181 -13.31 -17.53 7.01
C ASP A 181 -13.01 -18.58 5.93
N ILE A 182 -12.24 -18.24 4.90
CA ILE A 182 -11.82 -19.24 3.91
C ILE A 182 -10.69 -20.11 4.47
N ASP A 183 -9.87 -19.56 5.37
CA ASP A 183 -8.64 -20.20 5.84
C ASP A 183 -8.93 -21.44 6.72
N ILE A 184 -10.16 -21.58 7.24
CA ILE A 184 -10.62 -22.76 7.99
C ILE A 184 -11.02 -23.93 7.08
N PHE A 185 -11.07 -23.73 5.76
CA PHE A 185 -11.39 -24.75 4.76
C PHE A 185 -10.15 -25.32 4.05
N GLU A 186 -8.97 -24.71 4.24
CA GLU A 186 -7.68 -25.15 3.66
C GLU A 186 -6.90 -26.04 4.66
#